data_AF-A0A1F8WMT1-F1
#
_entry.id   AF-A0A1F8WMT1-F1
#
_cell.length_a   1.000
_cell.length_b   1.000
_cell.length_c   1.000
_cell.angle_alpha   90.00
_cell.angle_beta   90.00
_cell.angle_gamma   90.00
#
_symmetry.space_group_name_H-M   'P 1'
#
loop_
_entity.id
_entity.type
_entity.pdbx_description
1 polymer ?
#
loop_
_entity_poly.entity_id
_entity_poly.type
_entity_poly.pdbx_seq_one_letter_code
_entity_poly.pdbx_strand_id
1 'polypeptide(L)'
;MSVAPKNEIQKYLQTGDYDADLTAWSEGGYFDRAGAELKNALILEVKRRNQSTSSPTLIPADPVTFTRNKVTPMVRGLFNRHEQEMLLGVLEHSVIFLTSTNICDVLQNIDWPYTRWVLANLYLASIGAELLGADAPQIVGLSEGPTCYVSMEYFHEDDKFADFVIHEVAHIFHNCKRYTVGLPEKRRCEWLLDIKYQKRETFAYACEAYSRILELGNSLASRKNLLGELTSGPMPTDKRVDINEYLDILREALEARNGWKCILARCAKFDDPTLLK
;
A
#
# COMPACT_ATOMS: atom_id res chain seq x y z
N MET A 1 -30.62 26.33 -6.99
CA MET A 1 -29.48 25.61 -6.38
C MET A 1 -28.28 26.55 -6.46
N SER A 2 -27.65 26.83 -5.32
CA SER A 2 -26.44 27.67 -5.25
C SER A 2 -25.34 27.15 -6.20
N VAL A 3 -24.60 28.06 -6.85
CA VAL A 3 -23.49 27.73 -7.77
C VAL A 3 -22.25 27.26 -6.99
N ALA A 4 -22.11 27.69 -5.73
CA ALA A 4 -20.93 27.40 -4.91
C ALA A 4 -20.74 25.89 -4.61
N PRO A 5 -21.76 25.11 -4.19
CA PRO A 5 -21.61 23.67 -3.97
C PRO A 5 -21.19 22.88 -5.22
N LYS A 6 -21.65 23.29 -6.41
CA LYS A 6 -21.28 22.63 -7.67
C LYS A 6 -19.81 22.86 -8.02
N ASN A 7 -19.32 24.09 -7.82
CA ASN A 7 -17.92 24.42 -8.06
C ASN A 7 -17.00 23.66 -7.11
N GLU A 8 -17.38 23.53 -5.84
CA GLU A 8 -16.58 22.77 -4.87
C GLU A 8 -16.59 21.26 -5.17
N ILE A 9 -17.71 20.69 -5.61
CA ILE A 9 -17.75 19.30 -6.09
C ILE A 9 -16.80 19.13 -7.28
N GLN A 10 -16.84 20.04 -8.26
CA GLN A 10 -15.98 19.96 -9.43
C GLN A 10 -14.49 20.09 -9.05
N LYS A 11 -14.16 21.03 -8.17
CA LYS A 11 -12.80 21.20 -7.64
C LYS A 11 -12.32 19.91 -6.97
N TYR A 12 -13.13 19.34 -6.08
CA TYR A 12 -12.82 18.09 -5.40
C TYR A 12 -12.60 16.93 -6.38
N LEU A 13 -13.45 16.80 -7.40
CA LEU A 13 -13.24 15.77 -8.42
C LEU A 13 -11.93 15.99 -9.20
N GLN A 14 -11.58 17.23 -9.53
CA GLN A 14 -10.39 17.53 -10.34
C GLN A 14 -9.08 17.48 -9.56
N THR A 15 -9.10 17.76 -8.26
CA THR A 15 -7.87 18.01 -7.48
C THR A 15 -7.77 17.16 -6.21
N GLY A 16 -8.87 16.57 -5.75
CA GLY A 16 -8.95 15.98 -4.41
C GLY A 16 -9.08 17.00 -3.28
N ASP A 17 -8.89 18.29 -3.55
CA ASP A 17 -9.03 19.35 -2.56
C ASP A 17 -10.50 19.62 -2.23
N TYR A 18 -10.77 19.87 -0.95
CA TYR A 18 -12.10 20.24 -0.48
C TYR A 18 -12.00 21.39 0.53
N ASP A 19 -13.03 22.23 0.58
CA ASP A 19 -13.17 23.27 1.58
C ASP A 19 -13.48 22.64 2.96
N ALA A 20 -12.44 22.52 3.80
CA ALA A 20 -12.56 21.97 5.15
C ALA A 20 -13.36 22.89 6.09
N ASP A 21 -13.42 24.19 5.80
CA ASP A 21 -14.13 25.19 6.60
C ASP A 21 -15.62 25.28 6.21
N LEU A 22 -16.04 24.55 5.17
CA LEU A 22 -17.42 24.45 4.67
C LEU A 22 -18.08 25.80 4.38
N THR A 23 -17.28 26.80 4.05
CA THR A 23 -17.72 28.16 3.78
C THR A 23 -18.76 28.22 2.65
N ALA A 24 -18.60 27.35 1.65
CA ALA A 24 -19.53 27.22 0.52
C ALA A 24 -20.88 26.55 0.87
N TRP A 25 -21.03 25.95 2.06
CA TRP A 25 -22.25 25.26 2.54
C TRP A 25 -22.95 26.00 3.70
N SER A 26 -22.59 27.26 3.93
CA SER A 26 -23.02 28.10 5.06
C SER A 26 -24.53 28.38 5.16
N GLU A 27 -25.32 28.21 4.08
CA GLU A 27 -26.77 28.47 4.09
C GLU A 27 -27.64 27.30 4.61
N GLY A 28 -27.06 26.20 5.09
CA GLY A 28 -27.86 25.01 5.44
C GLY A 28 -27.28 24.09 6.50
N GLY A 29 -26.41 24.63 7.37
CA GLY A 29 -25.70 24.00 8.48
C GLY A 29 -25.86 22.51 8.66
N TYR A 30 -25.07 21.68 7.95
CA TYR A 30 -24.86 20.27 8.30
C TYR A 30 -23.53 19.79 7.69
N PHE A 31 -22.51 19.57 8.52
CA PHE A 31 -21.21 18.99 8.14
C PHE A 31 -21.38 17.68 7.35
N ASP A 32 -22.30 16.83 7.80
CA ASP A 32 -22.59 15.53 7.21
C ASP A 32 -23.09 15.63 5.76
N ARG A 33 -23.78 16.73 5.42
CA ARG A 33 -24.36 16.91 4.09
C ARG A 33 -23.29 17.20 3.04
N ALA A 34 -22.34 18.09 3.32
CA ALA A 34 -21.27 18.42 2.39
C ALA A 34 -20.39 17.19 2.11
N GLY A 35 -20.01 16.45 3.16
CA GLY A 35 -19.27 15.20 3.03
C GLY A 35 -20.02 14.14 2.22
N ALA A 36 -21.34 14.00 2.44
CA ALA A 36 -22.17 13.08 1.66
C ALA A 36 -22.28 13.49 0.19
N GLU A 37 -22.43 14.78 -0.12
CA GLU A 37 -22.52 15.29 -1.49
C GLU A 37 -21.21 15.06 -2.27
N LEU A 38 -20.04 15.36 -1.68
CA LEU A 38 -18.73 15.08 -2.29
C LEU A 38 -18.54 13.59 -2.54
N LYS A 39 -18.86 12.76 -1.54
CA LYS A 39 -18.76 11.30 -1.62
C LYS A 39 -19.64 10.72 -2.74
N ASN A 40 -20.91 11.14 -2.79
CA ASN A 40 -21.85 10.68 -3.81
C ASN A 40 -21.41 11.10 -5.21
N ALA A 41 -20.93 12.34 -5.38
CA ALA A 41 -20.44 12.83 -6.66
C ALA A 41 -19.24 12.01 -7.17
N LEU A 42 -18.30 11.69 -6.29
CA LEU A 42 -17.16 10.83 -6.62
C LEU A 42 -17.58 9.43 -7.07
N ILE A 43 -18.47 8.78 -6.30
CA ILE A 43 -18.95 7.43 -6.63
C ILE A 43 -19.68 7.43 -7.98
N LEU A 44 -20.50 8.45 -8.26
CA LEU A 44 -21.19 8.57 -9.54
C LEU A 44 -20.20 8.75 -10.70
N GLU A 45 -19.18 9.57 -10.53
CA GLU A 45 -18.17 9.80 -11.55
C GLU A 45 -17.31 8.55 -11.81
N VAL A 46 -16.92 7.82 -10.76
CA VAL A 46 -16.23 6.52 -10.89
C VAL A 46 -17.11 5.52 -11.64
N LYS A 47 -18.39 5.41 -11.30
CA LYS A 47 -19.34 4.53 -12.03
C LYS A 47 -19.44 4.91 -13.51
N ARG A 48 -19.52 6.21 -13.82
CA ARG A 48 -19.59 6.71 -15.19
C ARG A 48 -18.35 6.32 -16.00
N ARG A 49 -17.15 6.46 -15.43
CA ARG A 49 -15.88 6.10 -16.09
C ARG A 49 -15.64 4.59 -16.16
N ASN A 50 -16.18 3.84 -15.21
CA ASN A 50 -16.12 2.38 -15.22
C ASN A 50 -16.95 1.76 -16.37
N GLN A 51 -18.08 2.39 -16.74
CA GLN A 51 -18.94 1.90 -17.83
C GLN A 51 -18.26 1.88 -19.20
N SER A 52 -17.22 2.69 -19.39
CA SER A 52 -16.43 2.72 -20.63
C SER A 52 -15.39 1.60 -20.74
N THR A 53 -15.22 0.77 -19.71
CA THR A 53 -14.16 -0.24 -19.68
C THR A 53 -14.75 -1.64 -19.51
N SER A 54 -14.22 -2.60 -20.27
CA SER A 54 -14.60 -4.02 -20.20
C SER A 54 -13.35 -4.88 -19.98
N SER A 55 -12.68 -4.72 -18.85
CA SER A 55 -11.52 -5.55 -18.50
C SER A 55 -11.95 -6.71 -17.59
N PRO A 56 -11.62 -7.97 -17.93
CA PRO A 56 -11.93 -9.11 -17.09
C PRO A 56 -11.09 -9.07 -15.80
N THR A 57 -11.76 -9.28 -14.68
CA THR A 57 -11.16 -9.25 -13.36
C THR A 57 -10.39 -10.55 -13.08
N LEU A 58 -9.05 -10.50 -13.06
CA LEU A 58 -8.19 -11.63 -12.67
C LEU A 58 -7.88 -11.55 -11.17
N ILE A 59 -8.78 -12.02 -10.31
CA ILE A 59 -8.51 -12.13 -8.86
C ILE A 59 -8.29 -13.59 -8.49
N PRO A 60 -7.39 -13.90 -7.54
CA PRO A 60 -7.33 -15.22 -6.92
C PRO A 60 -8.71 -15.67 -6.45
N ALA A 61 -9.04 -16.95 -6.67
CA ALA A 61 -10.30 -17.51 -6.17
C ALA A 61 -10.44 -17.40 -4.64
N ASP A 62 -9.31 -17.40 -3.94
CA ASP A 62 -9.21 -17.19 -2.50
C ASP A 62 -8.14 -16.13 -2.19
N PRO A 63 -8.52 -14.83 -2.14
CA PRO A 63 -7.60 -13.73 -1.83
C PRO A 63 -7.01 -13.82 -0.42
N VAL A 64 -7.72 -14.43 0.53
CA VAL A 64 -7.30 -14.55 1.94
C VAL A 64 -6.14 -15.53 2.04
N THR A 65 -6.32 -16.75 1.50
CA THR A 65 -5.24 -17.75 1.46
C THR A 65 -4.07 -17.28 0.63
N PHE A 66 -4.33 -16.60 -0.50
CA PHE A 66 -3.28 -15.99 -1.32
C PHE A 66 -2.43 -15.01 -0.51
N THR A 67 -3.07 -14.04 0.16
CA THR A 67 -2.40 -13.02 0.96
C THR A 67 -1.62 -13.65 2.10
N ARG A 68 -2.24 -14.58 2.84
CA ARG A 68 -1.59 -15.29 3.94
C ARG A 68 -0.30 -15.97 3.48
N ASN A 69 -0.36 -16.72 2.37
CA ASN A 69 0.80 -17.42 1.83
C ASN A 69 1.90 -16.44 1.41
N LYS A 70 1.51 -15.34 0.74
CA LYS A 70 2.43 -14.32 0.24
C LYS A 70 3.21 -13.64 1.38
N VAL A 71 2.53 -13.21 2.44
CA VAL A 71 3.16 -12.45 3.54
C VAL A 71 3.87 -13.32 4.57
N THR A 72 3.58 -14.62 4.62
CA THR A 72 4.10 -15.55 5.64
C THR A 72 5.64 -15.53 5.77
N PRO A 73 6.44 -15.61 4.69
CA PRO A 73 7.90 -15.58 4.80
C PRO A 73 8.42 -14.30 5.46
N MET A 74 7.85 -13.15 5.09
CA MET A 74 8.21 -11.85 5.63
C MET A 74 7.85 -11.74 7.12
N VAL A 75 6.62 -12.14 7.51
CA VAL A 75 6.18 -12.11 8.91
C VAL A 75 7.05 -13.03 9.78
N ARG A 76 7.34 -14.25 9.31
CA ARG A 76 8.20 -15.20 10.03
C ARG A 76 9.63 -14.73 10.18
N GLY A 77 10.13 -13.95 9.21
CA GLY A 77 11.45 -13.35 9.25
C GLY A 77 11.55 -12.17 10.21
N LEU A 78 10.52 -11.32 10.26
CA LEU A 78 10.54 -10.05 11.00
C LEU A 78 10.07 -10.15 12.45
N PHE A 79 9.09 -11.02 12.75
CA PHE A 79 8.41 -11.04 14.05
C PHE A 79 8.72 -12.30 14.86
N ASN A 80 8.62 -12.17 16.19
CA ASN A 80 8.83 -13.30 17.07
C ASN A 80 7.72 -14.33 16.92
N ARG A 81 8.04 -15.61 17.17
CA ARG A 81 7.09 -16.74 16.99
C ARG A 81 5.73 -16.55 17.66
N HIS A 82 5.70 -15.92 18.84
CA HIS A 82 4.48 -15.67 19.60
C HIS A 82 3.61 -14.54 19.03
N GLU A 83 4.13 -13.70 18.14
CA GLU A 83 3.42 -12.60 17.47
C GLU A 83 2.90 -13.02 16.08
N GLN A 84 3.51 -14.05 15.47
CA GLN A 84 3.32 -14.40 14.05
C GLN A 84 1.89 -14.77 13.69
N GLU A 85 1.25 -15.70 14.40
CA GLU A 85 -0.10 -16.16 14.03
C GLU A 85 -1.16 -15.05 14.18
N MET A 86 -1.04 -14.22 15.21
CA MET A 86 -1.93 -13.07 15.40
C MET A 86 -1.78 -12.07 14.25
N LEU A 87 -0.54 -11.76 13.86
CA LEU A 87 -0.28 -10.88 12.72
C LEU A 87 -0.80 -11.47 11.41
N LEU A 88 -0.55 -12.75 11.15
CA LEU A 88 -1.01 -13.41 9.93
C LEU A 88 -2.54 -13.41 9.82
N GLY A 89 -3.25 -13.64 10.93
CA GLY A 89 -4.72 -13.60 10.95
C GLY A 89 -5.31 -12.21 10.66
N VAL A 90 -4.58 -11.14 10.99
CA VAL A 90 -4.96 -9.78 10.57
C VAL A 90 -4.62 -9.56 9.10
N LEU A 91 -3.37 -9.82 8.71
CA LEU A 91 -2.85 -9.49 7.38
C LEU A 91 -3.56 -10.22 6.25
N GLU A 92 -4.03 -11.45 6.46
CA GLU A 92 -4.78 -12.20 5.43
C GLU A 92 -6.11 -11.54 5.04
N HIS A 93 -6.63 -10.63 5.88
CA HIS A 93 -7.81 -9.81 5.61
C HIS A 93 -7.48 -8.33 5.35
N SER A 94 -6.22 -7.95 5.49
CA SER A 94 -5.76 -6.57 5.34
C SER A 94 -5.66 -6.12 3.89
N VAL A 95 -5.51 -7.05 2.94
CA VAL A 95 -5.26 -6.72 1.53
C VAL A 95 -6.57 -6.75 0.74
N ILE A 96 -6.95 -5.59 0.19
CA ILE A 96 -8.15 -5.39 -0.60
C ILE A 96 -7.74 -4.99 -2.02
N PHE A 97 -7.87 -5.90 -2.97
CA PHE A 97 -7.76 -5.54 -4.39
C PHE A 97 -8.98 -4.70 -4.79
N LEU A 98 -8.78 -3.54 -5.41
CA LEU A 98 -9.87 -2.67 -5.84
C LEU A 98 -10.46 -3.14 -7.16
N THR A 99 -11.76 -3.45 -7.16
CA THR A 99 -12.44 -4.07 -8.29
C THR A 99 -13.73 -3.32 -8.60
N SER A 100 -14.27 -3.56 -9.79
CA SER A 100 -15.59 -3.03 -10.16
C SER A 100 -16.71 -3.47 -9.21
N THR A 101 -16.54 -4.60 -8.50
CA THR A 101 -17.54 -5.15 -7.58
C THR A 101 -17.47 -4.54 -6.18
N ASN A 102 -16.31 -4.06 -5.72
CA ASN A 102 -16.15 -3.55 -4.35
C ASN A 102 -15.84 -2.04 -4.26
N ILE A 103 -15.42 -1.39 -5.35
CA ILE A 103 -14.92 -0.01 -5.29
C ILE A 103 -15.93 0.97 -4.70
N CYS A 104 -17.21 0.82 -5.06
CA CYS A 104 -18.24 1.72 -4.52
C CYS A 104 -18.40 1.57 -3.01
N ASP A 105 -18.34 0.34 -2.49
CA ASP A 105 -18.43 0.05 -1.07
C ASP A 105 -17.18 0.54 -0.33
N VAL A 106 -15.99 0.38 -0.92
CA VAL A 106 -14.75 0.95 -0.37
C VAL A 106 -14.87 2.46 -0.25
N LEU A 107 -15.19 3.17 -1.35
CA LEU A 107 -15.30 4.63 -1.34
C LEU A 107 -16.40 5.14 -0.39
N GLN A 108 -17.45 4.34 -0.16
CA GLN A 108 -18.53 4.67 0.77
C GLN A 108 -18.05 4.73 2.23
N ASN A 109 -17.09 3.86 2.60
CA ASN A 109 -16.64 3.61 3.97
C ASN A 109 -15.30 4.29 4.33
N ILE A 110 -14.62 4.90 3.37
CA ILE A 110 -13.44 5.74 3.66
C ILE A 110 -13.92 7.06 4.22
N ASP A 111 -13.39 7.48 5.37
CA ASP A 111 -13.78 8.73 6.03
C ASP A 111 -13.12 9.95 5.38
N TRP A 112 -11.81 9.88 5.13
CA TRP A 112 -11.02 11.00 4.63
C TRP A 112 -11.28 11.29 3.14
N PRO A 113 -11.76 12.50 2.77
CA PRO A 113 -12.08 12.81 1.38
C PRO A 113 -10.91 12.66 0.42
N TYR A 114 -9.72 13.12 0.82
CA TYR A 114 -8.53 13.01 -0.02
C TYR A 114 -8.13 11.54 -0.26
N THR A 115 -8.09 10.70 0.78
CA THR A 115 -7.83 9.26 0.64
C THR A 115 -8.85 8.60 -0.29
N ARG A 116 -10.13 8.96 -0.16
CA ARG A 116 -11.20 8.47 -1.05
C ARG A 116 -10.94 8.84 -2.51
N TRP A 117 -10.53 10.08 -2.77
CA TRP A 117 -10.18 10.55 -4.11
C TRP A 117 -8.94 9.82 -4.68
N VAL A 118 -7.92 9.56 -3.85
CA VAL A 118 -6.75 8.78 -4.25
C VAL A 118 -7.14 7.33 -4.61
N LEU A 119 -7.94 6.66 -3.79
CA LEU A 119 -8.39 5.29 -4.06
C LEU A 119 -9.26 5.19 -5.32
N ALA A 120 -10.08 6.21 -5.61
CA ALA A 120 -10.82 6.28 -6.85
C ALA A 120 -9.88 6.34 -8.07
N ASN A 121 -8.81 7.14 -8.01
CA ASN A 121 -7.81 7.21 -9.08
C ASN A 121 -6.99 5.92 -9.19
N LEU A 122 -6.59 5.30 -8.08
CA LEU A 122 -5.92 3.98 -8.07
C LEU A 122 -6.76 2.94 -8.82
N TYR A 123 -8.06 2.89 -8.53
CA TYR A 123 -8.98 1.99 -9.23
C TYR A 123 -9.10 2.32 -10.72
N LEU A 124 -9.32 3.60 -11.08
CA LEU A 124 -9.48 4.02 -12.48
C LEU A 124 -8.22 3.74 -13.31
N ALA A 125 -7.03 4.01 -12.76
CA ALA A 125 -5.75 3.66 -13.37
C ALA A 125 -5.70 2.16 -13.68
N SER A 126 -6.07 1.33 -12.69
CA SER A 126 -5.99 -0.13 -12.79
C SER A 126 -6.83 -0.75 -13.91
N ILE A 127 -7.87 -0.04 -14.35
CA ILE A 127 -8.74 -0.47 -15.45
C ILE A 127 -8.45 0.30 -16.75
N GLY A 128 -7.40 1.12 -16.80
CA GLY A 128 -7.05 1.95 -17.96
C GLY A 128 -8.07 3.05 -18.26
N ALA A 129 -8.88 3.46 -17.28
CA ALA A 129 -9.80 4.58 -17.42
C ALA A 129 -9.10 5.92 -17.18
N GLU A 130 -9.69 7.00 -17.69
CA GLU A 130 -9.19 8.36 -17.44
C GLU A 130 -9.22 8.69 -15.93
N LEU A 131 -8.11 9.25 -15.42
CA LEU A 131 -8.00 9.69 -14.02
C LEU A 131 -8.81 10.97 -13.77
N LEU A 132 -9.30 11.14 -12.55
CA LEU A 132 -10.19 12.23 -12.15
C LEU A 132 -9.53 13.61 -12.31
N GLY A 133 -8.23 13.68 -12.01
CA GLY A 133 -7.40 14.88 -12.10
C GLY A 133 -6.08 14.61 -12.79
N ALA A 134 -5.50 15.64 -13.40
CA ALA A 134 -4.19 15.56 -14.05
C ALA A 134 -3.05 15.31 -13.04
N ASP A 135 -3.22 15.82 -11.82
CA ASP A 135 -2.24 15.68 -10.72
C ASP A 135 -2.53 14.44 -9.83
N ALA A 136 -3.39 13.53 -10.28
CA ALA A 136 -3.69 12.31 -9.54
C ALA A 136 -2.43 11.47 -9.32
N PRO A 137 -2.15 11.02 -8.08
CA PRO A 137 -1.01 10.16 -7.80
C PRO A 137 -1.07 8.89 -8.65
N GLN A 138 0.03 8.58 -9.33
CA GLN A 138 0.21 7.32 -10.03
C GLN A 138 0.81 6.30 -9.06
N ILE A 139 -0.04 5.79 -8.18
CA ILE A 139 0.30 4.78 -7.19
C ILE A 139 -0.37 3.46 -7.54
N VAL A 140 0.25 2.35 -7.14
CA VAL A 140 -0.24 0.98 -7.38
C VAL A 140 -0.80 0.33 -6.11
N GLY A 141 -0.63 0.98 -4.96
CA GLY A 141 -1.20 0.61 -3.69
C GLY A 141 -1.35 1.81 -2.76
N LEU A 142 -2.16 1.65 -1.71
CA LEU A 142 -2.28 2.59 -0.61
C LEU A 142 -2.59 1.86 0.69
N SER A 143 -1.84 2.17 1.75
CA SER A 143 -2.06 1.60 3.08
C SER A 143 -2.65 2.62 4.05
N GLU A 144 -3.76 2.24 4.71
CA GLU A 144 -4.43 3.00 5.76
C GLU A 144 -4.65 2.14 7.01
N GLY A 145 -3.96 2.46 8.10
CA GLY A 145 -4.01 1.69 9.34
C GLY A 145 -3.56 0.23 9.11
N PRO A 146 -4.41 -0.77 9.38
CA PRO A 146 -4.12 -2.17 9.10
C PRO A 146 -4.58 -2.63 7.71
N THR A 147 -5.05 -1.75 6.82
CA THR A 147 -5.61 -2.12 5.51
C THR A 147 -4.73 -1.61 4.38
N CYS A 148 -4.54 -2.44 3.35
CA CYS A 148 -3.87 -2.14 2.10
C CYS A 148 -4.88 -2.24 0.95
N TYR A 149 -5.04 -1.17 0.20
CA TYR A 149 -5.77 -1.17 -1.07
C TYR A 149 -4.79 -1.35 -2.20
N VAL A 150 -5.00 -2.34 -3.05
CA VAL A 150 -4.04 -2.72 -4.11
C VAL A 150 -4.70 -2.65 -5.48
N SER A 151 -3.97 -2.11 -6.44
CA SER A 151 -4.37 -2.02 -7.85
C SER A 151 -4.48 -3.43 -8.47
N MET A 152 -5.44 -3.60 -9.39
CA MET A 152 -5.53 -4.82 -10.21
C MET A 152 -4.38 -4.96 -11.20
N GLU A 153 -3.60 -3.90 -11.43
CA GLU A 153 -2.33 -3.97 -12.19
C GLU A 153 -1.37 -5.01 -11.61
N TYR A 154 -1.49 -5.34 -10.31
CA TYR A 154 -0.72 -6.41 -9.68
C TYR A 154 -0.75 -7.74 -10.47
N PHE A 155 -1.86 -8.06 -11.13
CA PHE A 155 -2.01 -9.30 -11.91
C PHE A 155 -1.58 -9.19 -13.37
N HIS A 156 -1.24 -7.98 -13.81
CA HIS A 156 -0.81 -7.65 -15.17
C HIS A 156 0.62 -7.09 -15.20
N GLU A 157 1.29 -7.01 -14.05
CA GLU A 157 2.64 -6.48 -13.92
C GLU A 157 3.66 -7.41 -14.58
N ASP A 158 4.49 -6.81 -15.44
CA ASP A 158 5.52 -7.49 -16.22
C ASP A 158 6.87 -7.53 -15.48
N ASP A 159 7.12 -6.57 -14.58
CA ASP A 159 8.29 -6.62 -13.71
C ASP A 159 8.15 -7.74 -12.68
N LYS A 160 8.86 -8.83 -12.93
CA LYS A 160 8.87 -9.99 -12.03
C LYS A 160 9.39 -9.69 -10.62
N PHE A 161 10.05 -8.56 -10.38
CA PHE A 161 10.52 -8.14 -9.06
C PHE A 161 9.53 -7.23 -8.32
N ALA A 162 8.48 -6.77 -9.01
CA ALA A 162 7.39 -6.05 -8.39
C ALA A 162 6.46 -6.99 -7.59
N ASP A 163 6.04 -6.53 -6.42
CA ASP A 163 5.11 -7.20 -5.53
C ASP A 163 4.40 -6.18 -4.64
N PHE A 164 3.35 -5.56 -5.18
CA PHE A 164 2.61 -4.49 -4.50
C PHE A 164 2.00 -4.97 -3.18
N VAL A 165 1.62 -6.25 -3.09
CA VAL A 165 1.09 -6.82 -1.84
C VAL A 165 2.14 -6.80 -0.74
N ILE A 166 3.37 -7.24 -1.03
CA ILE A 166 4.46 -7.20 -0.06
C ILE A 166 4.82 -5.76 0.29
N HIS A 167 4.88 -4.88 -0.71
CA HIS A 167 5.18 -3.45 -0.52
C HIS A 167 4.19 -2.79 0.45
N GLU A 168 2.89 -2.90 0.18
CA GLU A 168 1.85 -2.29 1.00
C GLU A 168 1.80 -2.93 2.40
N VAL A 169 1.97 -4.24 2.51
CA VAL A 169 2.02 -4.90 3.82
C VAL A 169 3.24 -4.44 4.64
N ALA A 170 4.38 -4.14 3.99
CA ALA A 170 5.52 -3.54 4.67
C ALA A 170 5.17 -2.16 5.26
N HIS A 171 4.28 -1.39 4.61
CA HIS A 171 3.76 -0.15 5.18
C HIS A 171 2.90 -0.35 6.43
N ILE A 172 2.07 -1.40 6.49
CA ILE A 172 1.35 -1.75 7.73
C ILE A 172 2.33 -1.86 8.90
N PHE A 173 3.51 -2.46 8.70
CA PHE A 173 4.44 -2.67 9.80
C PHE A 173 5.01 -1.39 10.42
N HIS A 174 5.04 -0.26 9.71
CA HIS A 174 5.52 1.01 10.28
C HIS A 174 4.44 2.09 10.40
N ASN A 175 3.21 1.79 9.95
CA ASN A 175 2.04 2.68 10.06
C ASN A 175 0.97 2.15 11.02
N CYS A 176 1.04 0.88 11.44
CA CYS A 176 0.05 0.28 12.33
C CYS A 176 0.62 0.12 13.75
N LYS A 177 -0.21 0.51 14.74
CA LYS A 177 0.13 0.36 16.16
C LYS A 177 -0.09 -1.08 16.59
N ARG A 178 0.70 -1.53 17.57
CA ARG A 178 0.65 -2.91 18.07
C ARG A 178 -0.73 -3.30 18.62
N TYR A 179 -1.36 -2.41 19.38
CA TYR A 179 -2.69 -2.69 19.95
C TYR A 179 -3.77 -2.85 18.88
N THR A 180 -3.63 -2.19 17.72
CA THR A 180 -4.59 -2.28 16.61
C THR A 180 -4.73 -3.71 16.09
N VAL A 181 -3.68 -4.51 16.21
CA VAL A 181 -3.67 -5.92 15.80
C VAL A 181 -3.73 -6.89 16.99
N GLY A 182 -4.08 -6.40 18.18
CA GLY A 182 -4.20 -7.21 19.40
C GLY A 182 -2.87 -7.53 20.10
N LEU A 183 -1.75 -6.95 19.66
CA LEU A 183 -0.45 -7.14 20.30
C LEU A 183 -0.25 -6.15 21.46
N PRO A 184 0.41 -6.56 22.56
CA PRO A 184 0.72 -5.65 23.64
C PRO A 184 1.70 -4.57 23.17
N GLU A 185 1.48 -3.34 23.61
CA GLU A 185 2.42 -2.24 23.40
C GLU A 185 3.75 -2.54 24.11
N LYS A 186 4.86 -2.19 23.46
CA LYS A 186 6.19 -2.25 24.08
C LYS A 186 6.52 -0.84 24.56
N ARG A 187 7.09 -0.71 25.76
CA ARG A 187 7.43 0.58 26.41
C ARG A 187 8.17 1.60 25.52
N ARG A 188 8.87 1.17 24.47
CA ARG A 188 9.63 2.00 23.53
C ARG A 188 9.22 1.82 22.05
N CYS A 189 8.18 1.04 21.78
CA CYS A 189 7.76 0.73 20.41
C CYS A 189 6.24 0.55 20.37
N GLU A 190 5.53 1.62 20.02
CA GLU A 190 4.07 1.63 19.84
C GLU A 190 3.65 1.03 18.49
N TRP A 191 4.53 1.09 17.48
CA TRP A 191 4.33 0.57 16.12
C TRP A 191 4.75 -0.90 16.04
N LEU A 192 4.31 -1.60 14.99
CA LEU A 192 4.72 -2.99 14.76
C LEU A 192 6.24 -3.11 14.60
N LEU A 193 6.84 -2.23 13.79
CA LEU A 193 8.28 -2.06 13.57
C LEU A 193 8.64 -0.57 13.62
N ASP A 194 9.76 -0.24 14.25
CA ASP A 194 10.23 1.15 14.38
C ASP A 194 11.21 1.53 13.25
N ILE A 195 10.65 1.90 12.10
CA ILE A 195 11.40 2.29 10.89
C ILE A 195 11.63 3.80 10.88
N LYS A 196 12.83 4.25 10.48
CA LYS A 196 13.14 5.67 10.24
C LYS A 196 12.18 6.20 9.18
N TYR A 197 11.60 7.38 9.41
CA TYR A 197 10.60 7.97 8.49
C TYR A 197 11.12 8.03 7.04
N GLN A 198 12.37 8.49 6.87
CA GLN A 198 13.03 8.59 5.56
C GLN A 198 13.40 7.24 4.92
N LYS A 199 13.30 6.13 5.66
CA LYS A 199 13.62 4.77 5.19
C LYS A 199 12.39 3.90 4.97
N ARG A 200 11.17 4.44 5.14
CA ARG A 200 9.92 3.67 5.03
C ARG A 200 9.74 3.08 3.63
N GLU A 201 9.95 3.88 2.59
CA GLU A 201 9.93 3.40 1.20
C GLU A 201 11.07 2.45 0.90
N THR A 202 12.30 2.77 1.32
CA THR A 202 13.45 1.88 1.16
C THR A 202 13.19 0.51 1.79
N PHE A 203 12.57 0.48 2.97
CA PHE A 203 12.17 -0.75 3.65
C PHE A 203 11.13 -1.53 2.84
N ALA A 204 10.07 -0.86 2.35
CA ALA A 204 9.01 -1.48 1.57
C ALA A 204 9.55 -2.09 0.26
N TYR A 205 10.29 -1.31 -0.54
CA TYR A 205 10.92 -1.79 -1.77
C TYR A 205 11.94 -2.91 -1.51
N ALA A 206 12.75 -2.83 -0.45
CA ALA A 206 13.69 -3.90 -0.10
C ALA A 206 12.94 -5.19 0.27
N CYS A 207 11.86 -5.10 1.03
CA CYS A 207 11.01 -6.24 1.37
C CYS A 207 10.37 -6.87 0.13
N GLU A 208 9.83 -6.04 -0.77
CA GLU A 208 9.22 -6.43 -2.05
C GLU A 208 10.21 -7.23 -2.91
N ALA A 209 11.34 -6.62 -3.26
CA ALA A 209 12.34 -7.25 -4.11
C ALA A 209 12.95 -8.50 -3.47
N TYR A 210 13.26 -8.46 -2.17
CA TYR A 210 13.79 -9.61 -1.46
C TYR A 210 12.78 -10.77 -1.44
N SER A 211 11.48 -10.49 -1.24
CA SER A 211 10.42 -11.50 -1.33
C SER A 211 10.43 -12.19 -2.69
N ARG A 212 10.46 -11.41 -3.78
CA ARG A 212 10.45 -11.91 -5.15
C ARG A 212 11.71 -12.70 -5.48
N ILE A 213 12.88 -12.25 -5.04
CA ILE A 213 14.14 -13.01 -5.20
C ILE A 213 14.07 -14.36 -4.46
N LEU A 214 13.49 -14.41 -3.25
CA LEU A 214 13.30 -15.66 -2.52
C LEU A 214 12.30 -16.60 -3.20
N GLU A 215 11.22 -16.06 -3.76
CA GLU A 215 10.17 -16.81 -4.45
C GLU A 215 10.66 -17.41 -5.77
N LEU A 216 11.42 -16.63 -6.55
CA LEU A 216 11.96 -17.05 -7.84
C LEU A 216 13.23 -17.90 -7.72
N GLY A 217 14.01 -17.73 -6.65
CA GLY A 217 15.31 -18.34 -6.45
C GLY A 217 15.33 -19.47 -5.42
N ASN A 218 15.62 -20.69 -5.87
CA ASN A 218 15.73 -21.89 -5.01
C ASN A 218 17.12 -22.14 -4.40
N SER A 219 18.14 -21.33 -4.72
CA SER A 219 19.51 -21.48 -4.22
C SER A 219 20.17 -20.12 -4.04
N LEU A 220 21.26 -20.04 -3.26
CA LEU A 220 21.99 -18.78 -3.10
C LEU A 220 22.55 -18.27 -4.44
N ALA A 221 23.06 -19.17 -5.29
CA ALA A 221 23.59 -18.81 -6.60
C ALA A 221 22.49 -18.23 -7.52
N SER A 222 21.31 -18.87 -7.58
CA SER A 222 20.19 -18.35 -8.38
C SER A 222 19.66 -17.03 -7.84
N ARG A 223 19.64 -16.82 -6.52
CA ARG A 223 19.25 -15.53 -5.91
C ARG A 223 20.24 -14.41 -6.21
N LYS A 224 21.55 -14.68 -6.21
CA LYS A 224 22.57 -13.72 -6.63
C LYS A 224 22.43 -13.32 -8.10
N ASN A 225 22.13 -14.29 -8.98
CA ASN A 225 21.85 -14.01 -10.38
C ASN A 225 20.62 -13.12 -10.54
N LEU A 226 19.52 -13.44 -9.82
CA LEU A 226 18.30 -12.61 -9.80
C LEU A 226 18.57 -11.19 -9.32
N LEU A 227 19.42 -10.99 -8.31
CA LEU A 227 19.83 -9.66 -7.88
C LEU A 227 20.64 -8.92 -8.96
N GLY A 228 21.48 -9.63 -9.72
CA GLY A 228 22.18 -9.06 -10.88
C GLY A 228 21.23 -8.64 -12.00
N GLU A 229 20.19 -9.44 -12.26
CA GLU A 229 19.12 -9.10 -13.20
C GLU A 229 18.33 -7.88 -12.73
N LEU A 230 17.93 -7.84 -11.45
CA LEU A 230 17.25 -6.69 -10.84
C LEU A 230 18.08 -5.42 -11.02
N THR A 231 19.39 -5.47 -10.72
CA THR A 231 20.30 -4.32 -10.84
C THR A 231 20.41 -3.80 -12.29
N SER A 232 20.13 -4.65 -13.28
CA SER A 232 20.15 -4.28 -14.71
C SER A 232 18.77 -3.83 -15.23
N GLY A 233 17.72 -3.97 -14.42
CA GLY A 233 16.34 -3.65 -14.77
C GLY A 233 15.87 -2.28 -14.28
N PRO A 234 14.55 -2.02 -14.34
CA PRO A 234 13.95 -0.82 -13.78
C PRO A 234 14.26 -0.68 -12.28
N MET A 235 14.61 0.53 -11.86
CA MET A 235 14.84 0.87 -10.46
C MET A 235 13.61 1.57 -9.87
N PRO A 236 13.41 1.50 -8.53
CA PRO A 236 12.40 2.30 -7.85
C PRO A 236 12.46 3.78 -8.28
N THR A 237 11.34 4.33 -8.72
CA THR A 237 11.26 5.72 -9.21
C THR A 237 10.98 6.71 -8.08
N ASP A 238 10.63 6.21 -6.89
CA ASP A 238 10.37 7.04 -5.71
C ASP A 238 11.65 7.75 -5.25
N LYS A 239 11.62 9.08 -5.27
CA LYS A 239 12.76 9.96 -4.91
C LYS A 239 13.18 9.81 -3.44
N ARG A 240 12.37 9.18 -2.60
CA ARG A 240 12.69 8.88 -1.20
C ARG A 240 13.65 7.68 -1.07
N VAL A 241 13.85 6.91 -2.15
CA VAL A 241 14.72 5.73 -2.18
C VAL A 241 16.09 6.10 -2.74
N ASP A 242 17.14 5.89 -1.95
CA ASP A 242 18.51 5.86 -2.46
C ASP A 242 18.78 4.49 -3.10
N ILE A 243 19.03 4.48 -4.41
CA ILE A 243 19.20 3.25 -5.19
C ILE A 243 20.43 2.45 -4.75
N ASN A 244 21.53 3.13 -4.41
CA ASN A 244 22.76 2.43 -4.00
C ASN A 244 22.55 1.75 -2.65
N GLU A 245 21.93 2.46 -1.71
CA GLU A 245 21.59 1.90 -0.41
C GLU A 245 20.61 0.73 -0.52
N TYR A 246 19.57 0.86 -1.35
CA TYR A 246 18.61 -0.21 -1.63
C TYR A 246 19.32 -1.48 -2.14
N LEU A 247 20.23 -1.35 -3.10
CA LEU A 247 20.99 -2.48 -3.63
C LEU A 247 22.00 -3.06 -2.60
N ASP A 248 22.63 -2.20 -1.78
CA ASP A 248 23.48 -2.64 -0.66
C ASP A 248 22.69 -3.50 0.34
N ILE A 249 21.50 -3.04 0.72
CA ILE A 249 20.60 -3.76 1.64
C ILE A 249 20.25 -5.14 1.07
N LEU A 250 19.89 -5.23 -0.21
CA LEU A 250 19.55 -6.51 -0.84
C LEU A 250 20.75 -7.47 -0.89
N ARG A 251 21.95 -6.96 -1.20
CA ARG A 251 23.18 -7.77 -1.17
C ARG A 251 23.43 -8.35 0.21
N GLU A 252 23.38 -7.53 1.25
CA GLU A 252 23.59 -7.98 2.62
C GLU A 252 22.50 -8.96 3.08
N ALA A 253 21.25 -8.71 2.71
CA ALA A 253 20.13 -9.59 3.05
C ALA A 253 20.27 -10.99 2.46
N LEU A 254 20.83 -11.13 1.25
CA LEU A 254 21.09 -12.43 0.63
C LEU A 254 22.20 -13.25 1.30
N GLU A 255 23.21 -12.58 1.87
CA GLU A 255 24.28 -13.25 2.62
C GLU A 255 23.87 -13.56 4.07
N ALA A 256 22.89 -12.83 4.60
CA ALA A 256 22.44 -12.98 5.96
C ALA A 256 21.66 -14.29 6.18
N ARG A 257 21.85 -14.88 7.38
CA ARG A 257 21.02 -16.01 7.83
C ARG A 257 19.52 -15.66 7.86
N ASN A 258 19.21 -14.41 8.18
CA ASN A 258 17.86 -13.85 8.14
C ASN A 258 17.87 -12.49 7.43
N GLY A 259 17.72 -12.51 6.11
CA GLY A 259 17.70 -11.29 5.29
C GLY A 259 16.61 -10.29 5.68
N TRP A 260 15.45 -10.74 6.15
CA TRP A 260 14.38 -9.85 6.61
C TRP A 260 14.82 -8.98 7.79
N LYS A 261 15.55 -9.57 8.75
CA LYS A 261 16.10 -8.83 9.88
C LYS A 261 17.24 -7.92 9.49
N CYS A 262 18.04 -8.31 8.49
CA CYS A 262 19.07 -7.44 7.91
C CYS A 262 18.44 -6.18 7.29
N ILE A 263 17.38 -6.34 6.47
CA ILE A 263 16.61 -5.23 5.89
C ILE A 263 16.06 -4.32 6.99
N LEU A 264 15.43 -4.90 8.01
CA LEU A 264 14.91 -4.16 9.16
C LEU A 264 16.02 -3.37 9.87
N ALA A 265 17.16 -4.01 10.18
CA ALA A 265 18.26 -3.37 10.89
C ALA A 265 18.81 -2.14 10.13
N ARG A 266 18.93 -2.25 8.80
CA ARG A 266 19.37 -1.13 7.94
C ARG A 266 18.40 0.05 7.93
N CYS A 267 17.10 -0.19 8.17
CA CYS A 267 16.05 0.82 8.10
C CYS A 267 15.57 1.31 9.48
N ALA A 268 15.92 0.62 10.57
CA ALA A 268 15.42 0.88 11.92
C ALA A 268 15.94 2.20 12.50
N LYS A 269 15.17 2.78 13.44
CA LYS A 269 15.56 4.00 14.17
C LYS A 269 16.73 3.81 15.11
N PHE A 270 16.84 2.63 15.71
CA PHE A 270 17.89 2.28 16.66
C PHE A 270 18.66 1.07 16.14
N ASP A 271 19.99 1.10 16.32
CA ASP A 271 20.81 -0.09 16.16
C ASP A 271 20.43 -1.05 17.28
N ASP A 272 19.57 -2.02 16.99
CA ASP A 272 19.26 -3.10 17.92
C ASP A 272 20.17 -4.30 17.59
N PRO A 273 21.21 -4.57 18.41
CA PRO A 273 22.14 -5.66 18.15
C PRO A 273 21.48 -7.05 18.25
N THR A 274 20.23 -7.15 18.70
CA THR A 274 19.47 -8.39 18.71
C THR A 274 18.84 -8.72 17.35
N LEU A 275 18.78 -7.75 16.42
CA LEU A 275 18.25 -7.98 15.06
C LEU A 275 19.24 -8.75 14.16
N LEU A 276 20.54 -8.70 14.44
CA LEU A 276 21.58 -9.33 13.61
C LEU A 276 22.01 -10.74 14.09
N LYS A 277 21.36 -11.28 15.13
CA LYS A 277 21.64 -12.62 15.70
C LYS A 277 20.63 -13.66 15.20
#